data_AF-A0A2U8E3Z7-F1
#
_entry.id   AF-A0A2U8E3Z7-F1
#
_cell.length_a   1.000
_cell.length_b   1.000
_cell.length_c   1.000
_cell.angle_alpha   90.00
_cell.angle_beta   90.00
_cell.angle_gamma   90.00
#
_symmetry.space_group_name_H-M   'P 1'
#
loop_
_entity.id
_entity.type
_entity.pdbx_description
1 polymer ?
#
loop_
_entity_poly.entity_id
_entity_poly.type
_entity_poly.pdbx_seq_one_letter_code
_entity_poly.pdbx_strand_id
1 'polypeptide(L)'
;MHGNPEKDIAPWRKGRGVPLTKNACAFRVCAACPHYRRACRDSREGGAIVLSPKPQLNLANALGYFREHLSTGDYYMDGHVVAGQWCGIAASMLGLEGVVTEKKFLAMCQGFHPDTGQRLTMRHNTTRRDGGHTVSNRRVFYDFTISPPKSVSVVALYQDARIIELHDHAARMMMDELEKFAETRVRKDGANGERVTGGMAAALFRHDTSRELDPHLHTHCVVFNATYDFEEEKWKALHATGMYRAQKFAENLYYHELAKGLRQLGYDIVNTPTGFEIQGVPESVIARFSKRHQQIDAETKKRIEMEGLHSNEKALREQVAHDKRRRKIKNMPAEQLRSRWSAEMPESERASLAKIEPTKLPPPLPETSVENAGCPN
;
A
#
# COMPACT_ATOMS: atom_id res chain seq x y z
N MET A 1 39.04 15.87 -37.88
CA MET A 1 39.70 16.76 -36.90
C MET A 1 38.65 17.76 -36.44
N HIS A 2 37.82 17.41 -35.46
CA HIS A 2 38.02 17.59 -34.00
C HIS A 2 38.00 19.05 -33.56
N GLY A 3 36.97 19.40 -32.77
CA GLY A 3 36.83 20.68 -32.07
C GLY A 3 35.49 20.79 -31.34
N ASN A 4 35.44 20.26 -30.13
CA ASN A 4 34.35 20.24 -29.15
C ASN A 4 34.03 21.64 -28.58
N PRO A 5 32.77 21.98 -28.22
CA PRO A 5 32.51 22.98 -27.20
C PRO A 5 31.84 22.32 -25.98
N GLU A 6 32.68 21.92 -25.02
CA GLU A 6 32.26 21.87 -23.62
C GLU A 6 32.52 23.25 -22.97
N LYS A 7 31.68 23.56 -21.99
CA LYS A 7 31.82 24.54 -20.89
C LYS A 7 31.12 25.88 -21.10
N ASP A 8 29.93 25.97 -20.50
CA ASP A 8 29.67 26.96 -19.45
C ASP A 8 28.47 26.50 -18.59
N ILE A 9 28.77 25.76 -17.52
CA ILE A 9 27.86 25.57 -16.39
C ILE A 9 28.57 26.18 -15.18
N ALA A 10 27.98 27.25 -14.65
CA ALA A 10 28.50 27.99 -13.51
C ALA A 10 28.54 27.12 -12.24
N PRO A 11 29.58 27.23 -11.40
CA PRO A 11 29.66 26.51 -10.14
C PRO A 11 28.71 27.12 -9.11
N TRP A 12 27.86 26.28 -8.51
CA TRP A 12 27.02 26.67 -7.37
C TRP A 12 27.91 27.07 -6.18
N ARG A 13 27.88 28.37 -5.85
CA ARG A 13 28.55 28.93 -4.67
C ARG A 13 27.89 28.43 -3.39
N LYS A 14 28.72 27.97 -2.44
CA LYS A 14 28.35 27.78 -1.03
C LYS A 14 27.75 29.06 -0.45
N GLY A 15 26.44 29.06 -0.21
CA GLY A 15 25.75 30.09 0.56
C GLY A 15 26.03 29.91 2.06
N ARG A 16 26.39 31.01 2.71
CA ARG A 16 26.75 31.13 4.13
C ARG A 16 25.60 30.71 5.06
N GLY A 17 25.97 30.08 6.17
CA GLY A 17 25.07 29.48 7.16
C GLY A 17 24.15 30.46 7.89
N VAL A 18 23.03 29.89 8.33
CA VAL A 18 22.20 30.38 9.43
C VAL A 18 22.35 29.34 10.56
N PRO A 19 22.56 29.74 11.82
CA PRO A 19 22.90 28.80 12.88
C PRO A 19 21.66 27.97 13.26
N LEU A 20 21.80 26.64 13.21
CA LEU A 20 20.88 25.70 13.85
C LEU A 20 20.91 25.98 15.36
N THR A 21 19.90 26.67 15.86
CA THR A 21 19.67 26.84 17.28
C THR A 21 19.45 25.47 17.90
N LYS A 22 20.34 25.15 18.84
CA LYS A 22 20.27 24.00 19.75
C LYS A 22 18.91 23.99 20.47
N ASN A 23 18.02 23.11 20.03
CA ASN A 23 16.95 22.53 20.85
C ASN A 23 16.56 21.14 20.30
N ALA A 24 17.56 20.36 19.90
CA ALA A 24 17.45 18.93 19.66
C ALA A 24 17.76 18.15 20.96
N CYS A 25 16.77 18.09 21.85
CA CYS A 25 16.65 17.16 22.97
C CYS A 25 15.14 17.11 23.29
N ALA A 26 14.42 15.99 23.33
CA ALA A 26 14.84 14.61 23.48
C ALA A 26 13.73 13.68 22.97
N PHE A 27 14.09 12.72 22.10
CA PHE A 27 13.44 11.41 22.06
C PHE A 27 14.54 10.37 21.88
N ARG A 28 15.24 10.11 22.98
CA ARG A 28 16.10 8.93 23.12
C ARG A 28 15.16 7.73 23.23
N VAL A 29 15.00 6.97 22.15
CA VAL A 29 14.32 5.68 22.19
C VAL A 29 15.16 4.77 23.09
N CYS A 30 14.65 4.50 24.29
CA CYS A 30 15.28 3.59 25.25
C CYS A 30 15.12 2.15 24.74
N ALA A 31 16.15 1.65 24.05
CA ALA A 31 16.24 0.28 23.53
C ALA A 31 16.42 -0.81 24.62
N ALA A 32 16.02 -0.53 25.87
CA ALA A 32 16.29 -1.37 27.04
C ALA A 32 15.03 -1.83 27.80
N CYS A 33 13.83 -1.77 27.19
CA CYS A 33 12.63 -2.29 27.85
C CYS A 33 12.53 -3.83 27.69
N PRO A 34 12.62 -4.64 28.76
CA PRO A 34 12.62 -6.10 28.68
C PRO A 34 11.32 -6.71 28.15
N HIS A 35 10.23 -5.93 28.13
CA HIS A 35 8.93 -6.36 27.58
C HIS A 35 8.93 -6.55 26.05
N TYR A 36 9.83 -5.90 25.31
CA TYR A 36 9.87 -6.00 23.84
C TYR A 36 10.33 -7.38 23.35
N ARG A 37 11.20 -8.08 24.08
CA ARG A 37 11.70 -9.41 23.67
C ARG A 37 10.66 -10.52 23.83
N ARG A 38 9.65 -10.35 24.70
CA ARG A 38 8.66 -11.42 24.96
C ARG A 38 7.52 -11.43 23.94
N ALA A 39 7.17 -10.27 23.36
CA ALA A 39 6.14 -10.16 22.32
C ALA A 39 6.54 -10.81 20.97
N CYS A 40 7.85 -11.00 20.73
CA CYS A 40 8.35 -11.59 19.48
C CYS A 40 8.30 -13.12 19.42
N ARG A 41 7.93 -13.84 20.50
CA ARG A 41 8.02 -15.31 20.56
C ARG A 41 6.70 -16.06 20.36
N ASP A 42 5.55 -15.40 20.45
CA ASP A 42 4.24 -16.08 20.52
C ASP A 42 3.30 -15.86 19.34
N SER A 43 3.74 -15.20 18.27
CA SER A 43 2.92 -15.03 17.06
C SER A 43 2.92 -16.26 16.15
N ARG A 44 2.45 -17.40 16.67
CA ARG A 44 2.22 -18.65 15.91
C ARG A 44 0.80 -18.80 15.37
N GLU A 45 -0.09 -17.85 15.62
CA GLU A 45 -1.46 -17.89 15.12
C GLU A 45 -1.72 -16.75 14.14
N GLY A 46 -2.37 -17.07 13.02
CA GLY A 46 -2.48 -16.28 11.80
C GLY A 46 -3.17 -14.93 11.94
N GLY A 47 -2.47 -13.94 12.50
CA GLY A 47 -2.96 -12.58 12.59
C GLY A 47 -3.12 -11.88 11.24
N ALA A 48 -4.05 -10.93 11.19
CA ALA A 48 -4.32 -10.10 10.02
C ALA A 48 -3.05 -9.39 9.56
N ILE A 49 -2.55 -9.75 8.37
CA ILE A 49 -1.39 -9.11 7.76
C ILE A 49 -1.86 -7.78 7.17
N VAL A 50 -1.45 -6.68 7.80
CA VAL A 50 -1.76 -5.32 7.34
C VAL A 50 -0.97 -4.97 6.10
N LEU A 51 0.32 -5.30 6.07
CA LEU A 51 1.20 -5.07 4.93
C LEU A 51 1.56 -6.39 4.26
N SER A 52 1.14 -6.60 3.02
CA SER A 52 1.53 -7.80 2.27
C SER A 52 2.47 -7.42 1.12
N PRO A 53 3.80 -7.61 1.26
CA PRO A 53 4.73 -7.37 0.16
C PRO A 53 4.69 -8.51 -0.87
N LYS A 54 4.43 -8.16 -2.13
CA LYS A 54 4.42 -9.10 -3.26
C LYS A 54 5.29 -8.59 -4.41
N PRO A 55 6.42 -9.24 -4.72
CA PRO A 55 7.22 -8.84 -5.87
C PRO A 55 6.57 -9.29 -7.19
N GLN A 56 6.48 -8.38 -8.15
CA GLN A 56 6.14 -8.73 -9.54
C GLN A 56 7.41 -8.98 -10.33
N LEU A 57 7.50 -10.14 -10.97
CA LEU A 57 8.69 -10.62 -11.67
C LEU A 57 8.54 -10.63 -13.19
N ASN A 58 7.33 -10.40 -13.70
CA ASN A 58 7.02 -10.47 -15.13
C ASN A 58 6.34 -9.17 -15.59
N LEU A 59 6.87 -8.60 -16.68
CA LEU A 59 6.38 -7.34 -17.24
C LEU A 59 4.96 -7.47 -17.83
N ALA A 60 4.63 -8.56 -18.54
CA ALA A 60 3.29 -8.77 -19.07
C ALA A 60 2.26 -8.89 -17.93
N ASN A 61 2.62 -9.59 -16.86
CA ASN A 61 1.77 -9.67 -15.67
C ASN A 61 1.62 -8.31 -14.97
N ALA A 62 2.67 -7.48 -14.96
CA ALA A 62 2.60 -6.11 -14.44
C ALA A 62 1.61 -5.24 -15.24
N LEU A 63 1.58 -5.37 -16.58
CA LEU A 63 0.64 -4.67 -17.45
C LEU A 63 -0.80 -5.08 -17.20
N GLY A 64 -1.05 -6.40 -17.17
CA GLY A 64 -2.37 -6.94 -16.83
C GLY A 64 -2.80 -6.53 -15.42
N TYR A 65 -1.87 -6.52 -14.47
CA TYR A 65 -2.13 -6.08 -13.09
C TYR A 65 -2.58 -4.63 -13.02
N PHE A 66 -1.92 -3.72 -13.74
CA PHE A 66 -2.34 -2.33 -13.82
C PHE A 66 -3.77 -2.21 -14.35
N ARG A 67 -4.01 -2.72 -15.57
CA ARG A 67 -5.27 -2.52 -16.30
C ARG A 67 -6.46 -3.23 -15.69
N GLU A 68 -6.24 -4.41 -15.10
CA GLU A 68 -7.34 -5.27 -14.65
C GLU A 68 -7.55 -5.24 -13.14
N HIS A 69 -6.52 -4.91 -12.35
CA HIS A 69 -6.58 -4.94 -10.89
C HIS A 69 -6.43 -3.57 -10.26
N LEU A 70 -5.40 -2.80 -10.61
CA LEU A 70 -5.11 -1.50 -9.96
C LEU A 70 -6.01 -0.36 -10.47
N SER A 71 -6.13 -0.20 -11.79
CA SER A 71 -6.87 0.93 -12.38
C SER A 71 -8.36 0.67 -12.49
N THR A 72 -8.83 -0.55 -12.19
CA THR A 72 -10.26 -0.88 -12.24
C THR A 72 -10.96 -0.28 -11.01
N GLY A 73 -11.76 0.76 -11.26
CA GLY A 73 -12.57 1.47 -10.26
C GLY A 73 -13.52 0.57 -9.48
N ASP A 74 -13.72 0.91 -8.21
CA ASP A 74 -14.72 0.33 -7.33
C ASP A 74 -15.66 1.41 -6.75
N TYR A 75 -16.32 1.09 -5.64
CA TYR A 75 -17.53 1.64 -5.03
C TYR A 75 -17.62 3.17 -4.85
N TYR A 76 -16.54 3.92 -4.63
CA TYR A 76 -16.59 5.40 -4.48
C TYR A 76 -16.12 6.22 -5.67
N MET A 77 -15.75 5.59 -6.80
CA MET A 77 -15.21 6.30 -7.96
C MET A 77 -16.26 6.38 -9.08
N ASP A 78 -17.04 7.47 -9.10
CA ASP A 78 -17.89 7.83 -10.23
C ASP A 78 -17.00 8.04 -11.47
N GLY A 79 -16.95 7.05 -12.36
CA GLY A 79 -16.14 7.09 -13.58
C GLY A 79 -15.25 5.88 -13.87
N HIS A 80 -15.40 4.76 -13.14
CA HIS A 80 -14.85 3.44 -13.50
C HIS A 80 -13.31 3.28 -13.46
N VAL A 81 -12.55 4.29 -13.01
CA VAL A 81 -11.08 4.22 -12.94
C VAL A 81 -10.58 4.63 -11.55
N VAL A 82 -9.81 3.77 -10.88
CA VAL A 82 -9.05 4.18 -9.69
C VAL A 82 -7.89 5.06 -10.15
N ALA A 83 -7.95 6.34 -9.79
CA ALA A 83 -6.85 7.27 -9.99
C ALA A 83 -5.79 7.01 -8.92
N GLY A 84 -4.73 6.29 -9.30
CA GLY A 84 -3.57 6.15 -8.42
C GLY A 84 -2.87 7.48 -8.19
N GLN A 85 -2.16 7.63 -7.08
CA GLN A 85 -1.38 8.83 -6.78
C GLN A 85 0.10 8.49 -6.56
N TRP A 86 0.99 9.30 -7.12
CA TRP A 86 2.44 9.14 -6.92
C TRP A 86 2.86 9.49 -5.48
N CYS A 87 3.91 8.84 -5.00
CA CYS A 87 4.47 9.01 -3.66
C CYS A 87 5.97 8.71 -3.65
N GLY A 88 6.70 9.40 -2.77
CA GLY A 88 8.13 9.20 -2.51
C GLY A 88 9.06 10.23 -3.14
N ILE A 89 10.23 10.39 -2.54
CA ILE A 89 11.31 11.28 -2.95
C ILE A 89 11.80 10.91 -4.36
N ALA A 90 12.03 9.63 -4.63
CA ALA A 90 12.49 9.22 -5.96
C ALA A 90 11.40 9.38 -7.04
N ALA A 91 10.10 9.31 -6.69
CA ALA A 91 9.04 9.72 -7.61
C ALA A 91 9.16 11.22 -7.95
N SER A 92 9.31 12.06 -6.94
CA SER A 92 9.45 13.52 -7.11
C SER A 92 10.69 13.86 -7.97
N MET A 93 11.82 13.20 -7.74
CA MET A 93 13.04 13.37 -8.55
C MET A 93 12.86 13.00 -10.03
N LEU A 94 11.89 12.14 -10.35
CA LEU A 94 11.56 11.71 -11.71
C LEU A 94 10.44 12.56 -12.33
N GLY A 95 9.96 13.60 -11.65
CA GLY A 95 8.80 14.40 -12.10
C GLY A 95 7.48 13.60 -12.07
N LEU A 96 7.38 12.62 -11.18
CA LEU A 96 6.19 11.82 -10.96
C LEU A 96 5.39 12.40 -9.79
N GLU A 97 4.45 13.29 -10.13
CA GLU A 97 3.57 13.95 -9.16
C GLU A 97 2.10 13.79 -9.58
N GLY A 98 1.19 13.90 -8.60
CA GLY A 98 -0.25 13.82 -8.84
C GLY A 98 -0.72 12.45 -9.29
N VAL A 99 -1.64 12.44 -10.27
CA VAL A 99 -2.34 11.23 -10.73
C VAL A 99 -1.44 10.35 -11.60
N VAL A 100 -1.52 9.05 -11.35
CA VAL A 100 -0.81 8.02 -12.10
C VAL A 100 -1.46 7.83 -13.46
N THR A 101 -0.69 8.10 -14.52
CA THR A 101 -1.09 7.78 -15.89
C THR A 101 -0.56 6.42 -16.29
N GLU A 102 -1.29 5.71 -17.16
CA GLU A 102 -0.84 4.42 -17.68
C GLU A 102 0.55 4.54 -18.31
N LYS A 103 0.76 5.52 -19.19
CA LYS A 103 2.04 5.76 -19.86
C LYS A 103 3.21 5.83 -18.87
N LYS A 104 3.11 6.65 -17.82
CA LYS A 104 4.16 6.82 -16.81
C LYS A 104 4.34 5.55 -15.97
N PHE A 105 3.25 4.89 -15.58
CA PHE A 105 3.30 3.61 -14.87
C PHE A 105 4.03 2.52 -15.67
N LEU A 106 3.73 2.40 -16.97
CA LEU A 106 4.36 1.41 -17.84
C LEU A 106 5.85 1.69 -18.04
N ALA A 107 6.25 2.95 -18.22
CA ALA A 107 7.65 3.33 -18.33
C ALA A 107 8.44 2.91 -17.08
N MET A 108 7.88 3.17 -15.89
CA MET A 108 8.49 2.76 -14.62
C MET A 108 8.57 1.23 -14.48
N CYS A 109 7.53 0.48 -14.86
CA CYS A 109 7.58 -0.98 -14.93
C CYS A 109 8.71 -1.48 -15.84
N GLN A 110 8.92 -0.82 -16.98
CA GLN A 110 9.97 -1.17 -17.93
C GLN A 110 11.38 -0.74 -17.46
N GLY A 111 11.47 0.09 -16.43
CA GLY A 111 12.74 0.60 -15.89
C GLY A 111 13.27 1.80 -16.65
N PHE A 112 12.37 2.60 -17.24
CA PHE A 112 12.70 3.83 -17.96
C PHE A 112 12.18 5.06 -17.22
N HIS A 113 12.92 6.15 -17.33
CA HIS A 113 12.46 7.47 -16.95
C HIS A 113 11.23 7.82 -17.81
N PRO A 114 10.10 8.22 -17.20
CA PRO A 114 8.83 8.43 -17.90
C PRO A 114 8.90 9.46 -19.03
N ASP A 115 9.62 10.57 -18.80
CA ASP A 115 9.67 11.68 -19.75
C ASP A 115 10.89 11.64 -20.68
N THR A 116 12.09 11.28 -20.17
CA THR A 116 13.33 11.27 -20.98
C THR A 116 13.60 9.94 -21.67
N GLY A 117 12.96 8.84 -21.27
CA GLY A 117 13.23 7.49 -21.77
C GLY A 117 14.58 6.90 -21.32
N GLN A 118 15.34 7.60 -20.49
CA GLN A 118 16.62 7.12 -19.97
C GLN A 118 16.43 5.86 -19.11
N ARG A 119 17.41 4.95 -19.13
CA ARG A 119 17.37 3.74 -18.30
C ARG A 119 17.62 4.08 -16.84
N LEU A 120 16.72 3.62 -15.97
CA LEU A 120 16.87 3.75 -14.51
C LEU A 120 17.68 2.59 -13.90
N THR A 121 17.76 1.46 -14.61
CA THR A 121 18.52 0.29 -14.12
C THR A 121 19.44 -0.25 -15.21
N MET A 122 20.62 -0.73 -14.79
CA MET A 122 21.64 -1.18 -15.73
C MET A 122 21.27 -2.49 -16.47
N ARG A 123 20.44 -3.35 -15.87
CA ARG A 123 20.09 -4.68 -16.41
C ARG A 123 18.60 -4.80 -16.68
N HIS A 124 18.23 -5.08 -17.93
CA HIS A 124 16.84 -5.24 -18.37
C HIS A 124 16.49 -6.69 -18.76
N ASN A 125 17.46 -7.62 -18.69
CA ASN A 125 17.21 -9.04 -19.01
C ASN A 125 16.11 -9.57 -18.11
N THR A 126 14.98 -9.94 -18.72
CA THR A 126 13.78 -10.39 -18.01
C THR A 126 13.91 -11.81 -17.49
N THR A 127 14.72 -12.64 -18.14
CA THR A 127 14.93 -14.04 -17.77
C THR A 127 16.41 -14.40 -17.68
N ARG A 128 16.71 -15.50 -16.97
CA ARG A 128 18.02 -16.16 -16.90
C ARG A 128 17.83 -17.67 -16.89
N ARG A 129 18.89 -18.42 -17.25
CA ARG A 129 18.92 -19.87 -17.05
C ARG A 129 19.44 -20.19 -15.65
N ASP A 130 18.74 -21.06 -14.94
CA ASP A 130 19.09 -21.55 -13.62
C ASP A 130 18.75 -23.05 -13.57
N GLY A 131 19.76 -23.92 -13.40
CA GLY A 131 19.58 -25.38 -13.39
C GLY A 131 18.86 -25.96 -14.62
N GLY A 132 19.01 -25.36 -15.82
CA GLY A 132 18.32 -25.80 -17.04
C GLY A 132 16.91 -25.20 -17.23
N HIS A 133 16.38 -24.48 -16.24
CA HIS A 133 15.08 -23.81 -16.32
C HIS A 133 15.23 -22.32 -16.61
N THR A 134 14.25 -21.75 -17.32
CA THR A 134 14.16 -20.30 -17.53
C THR A 134 13.44 -19.68 -16.33
N VAL A 135 14.14 -18.87 -15.55
CA VAL A 135 13.59 -18.18 -14.37
C VAL A 135 13.60 -16.66 -14.58
N SER A 136 12.72 -15.93 -13.88
CA SER A 136 12.75 -14.47 -13.93
C SER A 136 14.06 -13.93 -13.33
N ASN A 137 14.63 -12.94 -14.01
CA ASN A 137 15.90 -12.31 -13.65
C ASN A 137 15.73 -10.87 -13.17
N ARG A 138 14.50 -10.33 -13.23
CA ARG A 138 14.21 -8.94 -12.88
C ARG A 138 12.96 -8.85 -12.00
N ARG A 139 13.04 -7.98 -11.00
CA ARG A 139 11.87 -7.49 -10.26
C ARG A 139 11.37 -6.22 -10.97
N VAL A 140 10.09 -6.18 -11.28
CA VAL A 140 9.44 -5.03 -11.93
C VAL A 140 9.08 -3.99 -10.87
N PHE A 141 8.35 -4.44 -9.85
CA PHE A 141 7.97 -3.65 -8.68
C PHE A 141 7.72 -4.57 -7.49
N TYR A 142 7.47 -3.95 -6.34
CA TYR A 142 7.02 -4.56 -5.11
C TYR A 142 5.66 -3.95 -4.76
N ASP A 143 4.62 -4.77 -4.67
CA ASP A 143 3.30 -4.31 -4.23
C ASP A 143 3.19 -4.52 -2.74
N PHE A 144 3.07 -3.42 -2.00
CA PHE A 144 2.79 -3.39 -0.58
C PHE A 144 1.31 -3.07 -0.41
N THR A 145 0.49 -4.08 -0.15
CA THR A 145 -0.94 -3.88 0.10
C THR A 145 -1.17 -3.54 1.57
N ILE A 146 -1.83 -2.41 1.84
CA ILE A 146 -2.22 -1.93 3.17
C ILE A 146 -3.71 -2.16 3.35
N SER A 147 -4.13 -2.86 4.41
CA SER A 147 -5.53 -3.06 4.75
C SER A 147 -5.80 -2.71 6.22
N PRO A 148 -6.78 -1.84 6.54
CA PRO A 148 -7.24 -1.66 7.91
C PRO A 148 -8.00 -2.90 8.42
N PRO A 149 -8.27 -2.95 9.74
CA PRO A 149 -9.18 -3.93 10.32
C PRO A 149 -10.55 -3.94 9.65
N LYS A 150 -11.27 -5.06 9.78
CA LYS A 150 -12.50 -5.27 9.02
C LYS A 150 -13.61 -4.33 9.48
N SER A 151 -13.72 -4.06 10.79
CA SER A 151 -14.68 -3.09 11.32
C SER A 151 -14.50 -1.70 10.71
N VAL A 152 -13.24 -1.25 10.55
CA VAL A 152 -12.92 0.03 9.91
C VAL A 152 -13.39 0.05 8.46
N SER A 153 -13.15 -1.03 7.70
CA SER A 153 -13.66 -1.13 6.33
C SER A 153 -15.19 -1.08 6.28
N VAL A 154 -15.87 -1.76 7.20
CA VAL A 154 -17.34 -1.75 7.26
C VAL A 154 -17.85 -0.35 7.57
N VAL A 155 -17.38 0.30 8.64
CA VAL A 155 -17.86 1.63 9.03
C VAL A 155 -17.49 2.67 7.97
N ALA A 156 -16.26 2.65 7.44
CA ALA A 156 -15.80 3.62 6.45
C ALA A 156 -16.65 3.60 5.17
N LEU A 157 -17.02 2.40 4.72
CA LEU A 157 -17.70 2.23 3.44
C LEU A 157 -19.21 2.22 3.60
N TYR A 158 -19.74 1.74 4.72
CA TYR A 158 -21.19 1.66 4.94
C TYR A 158 -21.77 2.92 5.61
N GLN A 159 -21.01 3.61 6.48
CA GLN A 159 -21.54 4.67 7.35
C GLN A 159 -20.81 6.01 7.25
N ASP A 160 -19.48 6.04 7.37
CA ASP A 160 -18.70 7.26 7.53
C ASP A 160 -17.51 7.33 6.58
N ALA A 161 -17.71 7.99 5.43
CA ALA A 161 -16.69 8.16 4.40
C ALA A 161 -15.45 8.96 4.87
N ARG A 162 -15.52 9.73 5.97
CA ARG A 162 -14.35 10.49 6.50
C ARG A 162 -13.21 9.56 6.93
N ILE A 163 -13.53 8.32 7.30
CA ILE A 163 -12.53 7.30 7.66
C ILE A 163 -11.65 6.92 6.45
N ILE A 164 -12.15 7.09 5.22
CA ILE A 164 -11.39 6.83 4.00
C ILE A 164 -10.20 7.79 3.90
N GLU A 165 -10.39 9.06 4.23
CA GLU A 165 -9.30 10.06 4.25
C GLU A 165 -8.27 9.75 5.34
N LEU A 166 -8.71 9.25 6.50
CA LEU A 166 -7.81 8.78 7.56
C LEU A 166 -6.96 7.59 7.10
N HIS A 167 -7.55 6.64 6.37
CA HIS A 167 -6.83 5.52 5.78
C HIS A 167 -5.76 6.00 4.80
N ASP A 168 -6.10 6.93 3.91
CA ASP A 168 -5.16 7.46 2.92
C ASP A 168 -4.01 8.22 3.57
N HIS A 169 -4.31 9.03 4.58
CA HIS A 169 -3.29 9.73 5.35
C HIS A 169 -2.36 8.75 6.07
N ALA A 170 -2.91 7.76 6.78
CA ALA A 170 -2.12 6.76 7.48
C ALA A 170 -1.28 5.90 6.51
N ALA A 171 -1.82 5.56 5.34
CA ALA A 171 -1.10 4.83 4.30
C ALA A 171 0.07 5.64 3.73
N ARG A 172 -0.10 6.95 3.50
CA ARG A 172 0.99 7.84 3.09
C ARG A 172 2.08 7.94 4.14
N MET A 173 1.71 8.24 5.39
CA MET A 173 2.66 8.30 6.51
C MET A 173 3.47 7.02 6.66
N MET A 174 2.80 5.87 6.52
CA MET A 174 3.44 4.56 6.53
C MET A 174 4.48 4.42 5.41
N MET A 175 4.13 4.79 4.18
CA MET A 175 5.04 4.69 3.04
C MET A 175 6.21 5.68 3.15
N ASP A 176 5.98 6.90 3.62
CA ASP A 176 7.04 7.89 3.82
C ASP A 176 8.08 7.43 4.86
N GLU A 177 7.65 6.77 5.93
CA GLU A 177 8.58 6.17 6.90
C GLU A 177 9.25 4.90 6.36
N LEU A 178 8.55 4.10 5.57
CA LEU A 178 9.12 2.90 4.94
C LEU A 178 10.19 3.27 3.89
N GLU A 179 10.05 4.41 3.22
CA GLU A 179 11.00 4.94 2.23
C GLU A 179 12.42 5.05 2.78
N LYS A 180 12.56 5.41 4.06
CA LYS A 180 13.85 5.59 4.74
C LYS A 180 14.68 4.30 4.82
N PHE A 181 14.04 3.15 4.60
CA PHE A 181 14.67 1.83 4.59
C PHE A 181 14.88 1.30 3.16
N ALA A 182 14.64 2.11 2.13
CA ALA A 182 15.00 1.78 0.75
C ALA A 182 16.52 1.66 0.65
N GLU A 183 16.98 0.58 0.05
CA GLU A 183 18.40 0.30 -0.16
C GLU A 183 18.71 0.08 -1.64
N THR A 184 20.00 0.07 -1.97
CA THR A 184 20.49 -0.47 -3.23
C THR A 184 21.71 -1.36 -2.98
N ARG A 185 22.05 -2.18 -3.97
CA ARG A 185 23.27 -3.00 -3.94
C ARG A 185 24.45 -2.22 -4.49
N VAL A 186 25.55 -2.24 -3.76
CA VAL A 186 26.81 -1.61 -4.15
C VAL A 186 27.84 -2.69 -4.39
N ARG A 187 28.40 -2.69 -5.60
CA ARG A 187 29.47 -3.60 -6.01
C ARG A 187 30.59 -2.79 -6.66
N LYS A 188 31.61 -2.47 -5.89
CA LYS A 188 32.74 -1.65 -6.32
C LYS A 188 34.01 -2.17 -5.64
N ASP A 189 35.10 -2.24 -6.40
CA ASP A 189 36.44 -2.59 -5.88
C ASP A 189 36.49 -3.89 -5.05
N GLY A 190 35.72 -4.90 -5.48
CA GLY A 190 35.64 -6.20 -4.79
C GLY A 190 34.68 -6.24 -3.59
N ALA A 191 34.19 -5.09 -3.11
CA ALA A 191 33.16 -5.02 -2.08
C ALA A 191 31.78 -5.37 -2.64
N ASN A 192 30.96 -6.05 -1.85
CA ASN A 192 29.56 -6.34 -2.15
C ASN A 192 28.73 -6.06 -0.91
N GLY A 193 27.98 -4.96 -0.93
CA GLY A 193 27.23 -4.47 0.22
C GLY A 193 25.87 -3.89 -0.15
N GLU A 194 25.13 -3.52 0.89
CA GLU A 194 23.84 -2.83 0.82
C GLU A 194 24.06 -1.40 1.33
N ARG A 195 23.52 -0.41 0.63
CA ARG A 195 23.57 1.00 1.01
C ARG A 195 22.14 1.54 1.07
N VAL A 196 21.79 2.20 2.17
CA VAL A 196 20.50 2.90 2.29
C VAL A 196 20.51 4.10 1.35
N THR A 197 19.49 4.17 0.49
CA THR A 197 19.27 5.30 -0.41
C THR A 197 18.22 6.27 0.13
N GLY A 198 17.27 5.77 0.92
CA GLY A 198 16.21 6.60 1.53
C GLY A 198 15.27 7.24 0.50
N GLY A 199 15.13 6.63 -0.69
CA GLY A 199 14.27 7.12 -1.75
C GLY A 199 13.55 5.99 -2.48
N MET A 200 12.26 6.13 -2.69
CA MET A 200 11.44 5.22 -3.50
C MET A 200 10.57 5.99 -4.48
N ALA A 201 10.24 5.35 -5.60
CA ALA A 201 9.14 5.78 -6.45
C ALA A 201 7.99 4.81 -6.23
N ALA A 202 6.84 5.31 -5.77
CA ALA A 202 5.66 4.49 -5.50
C ALA A 202 4.39 5.08 -6.12
N ALA A 203 3.44 4.20 -6.46
CA ALA A 203 2.09 4.56 -6.88
C ALA A 203 1.06 3.89 -5.95
N LEU A 204 0.19 4.70 -5.35
CA LEU A 204 -0.82 4.26 -4.38
C LEU A 204 -2.19 4.18 -5.07
N PHE A 205 -2.84 3.02 -5.02
CA PHE A 205 -4.17 2.78 -5.58
C PHE A 205 -5.11 2.30 -4.48
N ARG A 206 -6.09 3.12 -4.13
CA ARG A 206 -7.10 2.80 -3.11
C ARG A 206 -8.27 2.05 -3.72
N HIS A 207 -8.66 0.97 -3.07
CA HIS A 207 -9.79 0.12 -3.39
C HIS A 207 -10.69 -0.05 -2.17
N ASP A 208 -11.94 -0.41 -2.39
CA ASP A 208 -12.96 -0.43 -1.34
C ASP A 208 -13.80 -1.72 -1.35
N THR A 209 -13.60 -2.63 -2.31
CA THR A 209 -14.31 -3.92 -2.34
C THR A 209 -13.38 -5.11 -2.40
N SER A 210 -13.81 -6.19 -1.76
CA SER A 210 -13.19 -7.51 -1.93
C SER A 210 -13.63 -8.13 -3.28
N ARG A 211 -13.00 -9.23 -3.67
CA ARG A 211 -13.44 -10.01 -4.85
C ARG A 211 -14.85 -10.58 -4.71
N GLU A 212 -15.29 -10.82 -3.48
CA GLU A 212 -16.65 -11.26 -3.16
C GLU A 212 -17.61 -10.07 -2.98
N LEU A 213 -17.18 -8.87 -3.34
CA LEU A 213 -17.89 -7.60 -3.19
C LEU A 213 -18.23 -7.25 -1.73
N ASP A 214 -17.46 -7.75 -0.77
CA ASP A 214 -17.57 -7.32 0.63
C ASP A 214 -16.90 -5.95 0.84
N PRO A 215 -17.34 -5.12 1.82
CA PRO A 215 -16.66 -3.88 2.18
C PRO A 215 -15.21 -4.15 2.57
N HIS A 216 -14.25 -3.68 1.78
CA HIS A 216 -12.84 -3.95 2.03
C HIS A 216 -11.99 -2.78 1.55
N LEU A 217 -11.79 -1.81 2.43
CA LEU A 217 -10.89 -0.69 2.20
C LEU A 217 -9.46 -1.23 2.17
N HIS A 218 -8.69 -0.92 1.13
CA HIS A 218 -7.27 -1.27 1.06
C HIS A 218 -6.55 -0.41 0.04
N THR A 219 -5.24 -0.21 0.22
CA THR A 219 -4.40 0.53 -0.72
C THR A 219 -3.26 -0.34 -1.22
N HIS A 220 -3.16 -0.48 -2.54
CA HIS A 220 -2.01 -1.07 -3.20
C HIS A 220 -0.91 -0.03 -3.37
N CYS A 221 0.21 -0.19 -2.69
CA CYS A 221 1.38 0.67 -2.80
C CYS A 221 2.42 -0.01 -3.70
N VAL A 222 2.39 0.31 -4.99
CA VAL A 222 3.30 -0.24 -6.00
C VAL A 222 4.62 0.53 -5.97
N VAL A 223 5.64 -0.07 -5.35
CA VAL A 223 6.99 0.48 -5.26
C VAL A 223 7.83 -0.04 -6.42
N PHE A 224 8.23 0.86 -7.31
CA PHE A 224 8.99 0.50 -8.52
C PHE A 224 10.42 0.10 -8.19
N ASN A 225 11.00 -0.77 -9.00
CA ASN A 225 12.37 -1.25 -8.80
C ASN A 225 13.42 -0.23 -9.29
N ALA A 226 13.38 0.99 -8.73
CA ALA A 226 14.32 2.07 -9.00
C ALA A 226 14.49 2.95 -7.76
N THR A 227 15.74 3.29 -7.44
CA THR A 227 16.13 4.24 -6.40
C THR A 227 17.37 5.00 -6.86
N TYR A 228 17.55 6.24 -6.36
CA TYR A 228 18.74 7.03 -6.64
C TYR A 228 19.81 6.77 -5.57
N ASP A 229 21.05 6.52 -6.00
CA ASP A 229 22.21 6.34 -5.12
C ASP A 229 23.00 7.65 -5.10
N PHE A 230 22.86 8.42 -4.01
CA PHE A 230 23.49 9.74 -3.88
C PHE A 230 25.02 9.70 -3.79
N GLU A 231 25.62 8.57 -3.42
CA GLU A 231 27.09 8.44 -3.39
C GLU A 231 27.68 8.14 -4.78
N GLU A 232 26.95 7.43 -5.64
CA GLU A 232 27.37 7.09 -7.01
C GLU A 232 26.69 7.96 -8.08
N GLU A 233 25.85 8.91 -7.65
CA GLU A 233 25.09 9.87 -8.47
C GLU A 233 24.29 9.23 -9.61
N LYS A 234 23.70 8.05 -9.39
CA LYS A 234 22.98 7.33 -10.44
C LYS A 234 21.79 6.52 -9.94
N TRP A 235 20.86 6.27 -10.86
CA TRP A 235 19.75 5.35 -10.66
C TRP A 235 20.21 3.89 -10.62
N LYS A 236 19.69 3.15 -9.64
CA LYS A 236 19.98 1.72 -9.42
C LYS A 236 18.69 0.98 -9.08
N ALA A 237 18.75 -0.35 -9.17
CA ALA A 237 17.65 -1.20 -8.72
C ALA A 237 17.44 -1.04 -7.21
N LEU A 238 16.18 -0.98 -6.80
CA LEU A 238 15.78 -0.98 -5.41
C LEU A 238 16.08 -2.35 -4.79
N HIS A 239 16.63 -2.30 -3.58
CA HIS A 239 16.78 -3.45 -2.71
C HIS A 239 15.83 -3.29 -1.52
N ALA A 240 14.73 -4.05 -1.52
CA ALA A 240 13.66 -3.91 -0.52
C ALA A 240 13.94 -4.64 0.82
N THR A 241 15.16 -5.15 1.05
CA THR A 241 15.47 -5.95 2.24
C THR A 241 15.34 -5.12 3.52
N GLY A 242 15.88 -3.90 3.55
CA GLY A 242 15.66 -2.95 4.63
C GLY A 242 14.17 -2.69 4.89
N MET A 243 13.38 -2.44 3.83
CA MET A 243 11.93 -2.23 3.93
C MET A 243 11.21 -3.43 4.54
N TYR A 244 11.56 -4.66 4.16
CA TYR A 244 10.97 -5.87 4.76
C TYR A 244 11.33 -6.02 6.24
N ARG A 245 12.54 -5.64 6.66
CA ARG A 245 12.93 -5.63 8.08
C ARG A 245 12.15 -4.59 8.87
N ALA A 246 11.85 -3.44 8.25
CA ALA A 246 11.08 -2.34 8.85
C ALA A 246 9.56 -2.52 8.79
N GLN A 247 9.05 -3.58 8.14
CA GLN A 247 7.63 -3.80 7.92
C GLN A 247 6.79 -3.65 9.19
N LYS A 248 7.17 -4.30 10.30
CA LYS A 248 6.41 -4.25 11.56
C LYS A 248 6.37 -2.85 12.19
N PHE A 249 7.45 -2.10 12.03
CA PHE A 249 7.50 -0.70 12.46
C PHE A 249 6.51 0.15 11.64
N ALA A 250 6.54 0.02 10.31
CA ALA A 250 5.63 0.75 9.42
C ALA A 250 4.15 0.37 9.64
N GLU A 251 3.86 -0.92 9.85
CA GLU A 251 2.50 -1.40 10.20
C GLU A 251 1.98 -0.77 11.50
N ASN A 252 2.81 -0.68 12.53
CA ASN A 252 2.42 -0.06 13.80
C ASN A 252 2.20 1.44 13.68
N LEU A 253 2.96 2.12 12.83
CA LEU A 253 2.73 3.54 12.54
C LEU A 253 1.38 3.76 11.84
N TYR A 254 1.07 2.92 10.85
CA TYR A 254 -0.24 2.95 10.19
C TYR A 254 -1.38 2.78 11.21
N TYR A 255 -1.28 1.77 12.08
CA TYR A 255 -2.27 1.56 13.14
C TYR A 255 -2.35 2.73 14.11
N HIS A 256 -1.22 3.33 14.46
CA HIS A 256 -1.19 4.49 15.34
C HIS A 256 -1.94 5.69 14.75
N GLU A 257 -1.63 6.07 13.50
CA GLU A 257 -2.28 7.21 12.85
C GLU A 257 -3.78 6.94 12.61
N LEU A 258 -4.14 5.71 12.21
CA LEU A 258 -5.53 5.34 12.02
C LEU A 258 -6.32 5.36 13.33
N ALA A 259 -5.79 4.78 14.41
CA ALA A 259 -6.43 4.78 15.73
C ALA A 259 -6.59 6.20 16.28
N LYS A 260 -5.58 7.05 16.11
CA LYS A 260 -5.61 8.46 16.49
C LYS A 260 -6.70 9.22 15.73
N GLY A 261 -6.77 9.05 14.41
CA GLY A 261 -7.80 9.66 13.58
C GLY A 261 -9.22 9.20 13.95
N LEU A 262 -9.41 7.90 14.16
CA LEU A 262 -10.71 7.33 14.58
C LEU A 262 -11.17 7.92 15.92
N ARG A 263 -10.29 8.03 16.91
CA ARG A 263 -10.60 8.67 18.20
C ARG A 263 -10.91 10.16 18.05
N GLN A 264 -10.23 10.87 17.16
CA GLN A 264 -10.54 12.27 16.87
C GLN A 264 -11.91 12.43 16.22
N LEU A 265 -12.33 11.48 15.39
CA LEU A 265 -13.68 11.42 14.86
C LEU A 265 -14.73 11.03 15.91
N GLY A 266 -14.32 10.53 17.08
CA GLY A 266 -15.23 10.15 18.18
C GLY A 266 -15.54 8.66 18.27
N TYR A 267 -14.78 7.80 17.58
CA TYR A 267 -14.88 6.35 17.72
C TYR A 267 -13.99 5.82 18.84
N ASP A 268 -14.55 4.93 19.66
CA ASP A 268 -13.75 4.08 20.55
C ASP A 268 -13.24 2.84 19.80
N ILE A 269 -12.13 2.28 20.27
CA ILE A 269 -11.50 1.09 19.70
C ILE A 269 -11.24 0.03 20.77
N VAL A 270 -11.37 -1.22 20.38
CA VAL A 270 -11.03 -2.39 21.21
C VAL A 270 -9.80 -3.06 20.62
N ASN A 271 -8.75 -3.22 21.42
CA ASN A 271 -7.53 -3.88 20.99
C ASN A 271 -7.77 -5.39 20.80
N THR A 272 -7.19 -5.94 19.74
CA THR A 272 -7.13 -7.38 19.49
C THR A 272 -5.66 -7.83 19.58
N PRO A 273 -5.37 -9.15 19.62
CA PRO A 273 -3.98 -9.63 19.61
C PRO A 273 -3.16 -9.17 18.39
N THR A 274 -3.81 -8.67 17.33
CA THR A 274 -3.20 -8.40 16.03
C THR A 274 -3.42 -6.96 15.53
N GLY A 275 -4.09 -6.12 16.32
CA GLY A 275 -4.46 -4.76 15.96
C GLY A 275 -5.59 -4.23 16.86
N PHE A 276 -6.64 -3.70 16.25
CA PHE A 276 -7.84 -3.23 16.94
C PHE A 276 -9.06 -3.37 16.05
N GLU A 277 -10.25 -3.24 16.62
CA GLU A 277 -11.52 -3.06 15.89
C GLU A 277 -12.28 -1.86 16.47
N ILE A 278 -13.17 -1.23 15.70
CA ILE A 278 -14.06 -0.17 16.18
C ILE A 278 -15.05 -0.76 17.17
N GLN A 279 -15.15 -0.15 18.36
CA GLN A 279 -16.07 -0.58 19.39
C GLN A 279 -17.53 -0.43 18.91
N GLY A 280 -18.34 -1.46 19.17
CA GLY A 280 -19.75 -1.48 18.77
C GLY A 280 -20.02 -2.18 17.45
N VAL A 281 -19.00 -2.42 16.60
CA VAL A 281 -19.17 -3.27 15.41
C VAL A 281 -19.29 -4.74 15.84
N PRO A 282 -20.41 -5.43 15.56
CA PRO A 282 -20.59 -6.82 15.98
C PRO A 282 -19.60 -7.76 15.28
N GLU A 283 -19.10 -8.76 16.00
CA GLU A 283 -18.26 -9.81 15.42
C GLU A 283 -18.98 -10.57 14.29
N SER A 284 -20.31 -10.72 14.37
CA SER A 284 -21.11 -11.33 13.32
C SER A 284 -21.06 -10.54 12.00
N VAL A 285 -20.99 -9.21 12.07
CA VAL A 285 -20.82 -8.34 10.89
C VAL A 285 -19.43 -8.51 10.28
N ILE A 286 -18.40 -8.55 11.13
CA ILE A 286 -17.01 -8.80 10.70
C ILE A 286 -16.91 -10.15 9.99
N ALA A 287 -17.48 -11.20 10.59
CA ALA A 287 -17.51 -12.54 10.01
C ALA A 287 -18.30 -12.57 8.69
N ARG A 288 -19.49 -11.96 8.64
CA ARG A 288 -20.34 -11.91 7.45
C ARG A 288 -19.65 -11.33 6.24
N PHE A 289 -18.92 -10.24 6.43
CA PHE A 289 -18.20 -9.56 5.35
C PHE A 289 -16.79 -10.11 5.12
N SER A 290 -16.40 -11.20 5.78
CA SER A 290 -15.08 -11.84 5.60
C SER A 290 -15.15 -13.11 4.74
N LYS A 291 -16.07 -13.16 3.77
CA LYS A 291 -16.36 -14.36 2.96
C LYS A 291 -15.12 -14.93 2.29
N ARG A 292 -14.29 -14.06 1.72
CA ARG A 292 -13.05 -14.50 1.05
C ARG A 292 -12.10 -15.20 2.02
N HIS A 293 -11.97 -14.71 3.24
CA HIS A 293 -11.11 -15.31 4.25
C HIS A 293 -11.62 -16.70 4.63
N GLN A 294 -12.92 -16.81 4.92
CA GLN A 294 -13.58 -18.08 5.23
C GLN A 294 -13.45 -19.12 4.11
N GLN A 295 -13.57 -18.69 2.84
CA GLN A 295 -13.34 -19.57 1.69
C GLN A 295 -11.90 -20.10 1.63
N ILE A 296 -10.90 -19.26 1.96
CA ILE A 296 -9.50 -19.68 2.03
C ILE A 296 -9.31 -20.68 3.17
N ASP A 297 -9.86 -20.39 4.35
CA ASP A 297 -9.75 -21.26 5.53
C ASP A 297 -10.32 -22.65 5.26
N ALA A 298 -11.57 -22.70 4.76
CA ALA A 298 -12.28 -23.93 4.49
C ALA A 298 -11.56 -24.79 3.45
N GLU A 299 -11.07 -24.18 2.37
CA GLU A 299 -10.34 -24.91 1.32
C GLU A 299 -8.95 -25.34 1.78
N THR A 300 -8.25 -24.52 2.57
CA THR A 300 -6.95 -24.89 3.16
C THR A 300 -7.13 -26.10 4.06
N LYS A 301 -8.14 -26.09 4.94
CA LYS A 301 -8.48 -27.22 5.81
C LYS A 301 -8.81 -28.47 5.00
N LYS A 302 -9.64 -28.34 3.95
CA LYS A 302 -9.99 -29.45 3.06
C LYS A 302 -8.77 -30.07 2.36
N ARG A 303 -7.82 -29.25 1.87
CA ARG A 303 -6.59 -29.76 1.26
C ARG A 303 -5.71 -30.49 2.28
N ILE A 304 -5.59 -29.95 3.49
CA ILE A 304 -4.87 -30.61 4.58
C ILE A 304 -5.50 -31.97 4.91
N GLU A 305 -6.84 -32.06 4.94
CA GLU A 305 -7.56 -33.31 5.21
C GLU A 305 -7.40 -34.35 4.10
N MET A 306 -7.38 -33.94 2.82
CA MET A 306 -7.31 -34.86 1.67
C MET A 306 -5.88 -35.30 1.33
N GLU A 307 -4.94 -34.36 1.33
CA GLU A 307 -3.57 -34.57 0.84
C GLU A 307 -2.59 -34.74 2.01
N GLY A 308 -2.96 -34.31 3.22
CA GLY A 308 -2.02 -34.15 4.31
C GLY A 308 -1.20 -32.86 4.17
N LEU A 309 -0.60 -32.42 5.27
CA LEU A 309 0.22 -31.21 5.28
C LEU A 309 1.62 -31.50 4.72
N HIS A 310 1.78 -31.40 3.40
CA HIS A 310 3.07 -31.65 2.72
C HIS A 310 4.06 -30.47 2.79
N SER A 311 3.61 -29.26 3.14
CA SER A 311 4.42 -28.03 3.24
C SER A 311 4.00 -27.18 4.45
N ASN A 312 4.61 -26.00 4.65
CA ASN A 312 4.13 -25.07 5.68
C ASN A 312 2.69 -24.61 5.33
N GLU A 313 1.76 -24.69 6.29
CA GLU A 313 0.37 -24.27 6.15
C GLU A 313 0.23 -22.87 5.54
N LYS A 314 1.13 -21.95 5.88
CA LYS A 314 1.15 -20.60 5.30
C LYS A 314 1.32 -20.60 3.78
N ALA A 315 2.23 -21.44 3.27
CA ALA A 315 2.48 -21.55 1.83
C ALA A 315 1.29 -22.18 1.10
N LEU A 316 0.68 -23.20 1.69
CA LEU A 316 -0.55 -23.82 1.17
C LEU A 316 -1.70 -22.81 1.13
N ARG A 317 -1.88 -22.05 2.21
CA ARG A 317 -2.89 -20.99 2.31
C ARG A 317 -2.70 -19.92 1.23
N GLU A 318 -1.46 -19.49 0.99
CA GLU A 318 -1.13 -18.56 -0.10
C GLU A 318 -1.47 -19.16 -1.47
N GLN A 319 -1.16 -20.44 -1.70
CA GLN A 319 -1.53 -21.12 -2.94
C GLN A 319 -3.05 -21.18 -3.14
N VAL A 320 -3.81 -21.58 -2.11
CA VAL A 320 -5.28 -21.58 -2.12
C VAL A 320 -5.83 -20.18 -2.39
N ALA A 321 -5.19 -19.15 -1.83
CA ALA A 321 -5.57 -17.76 -2.06
C ALA A 321 -5.42 -17.35 -3.54
N HIS A 322 -4.53 -18.02 -4.29
CA HIS A 322 -4.27 -17.79 -5.71
C HIS A 322 -5.13 -18.66 -6.64
N ASP A 323 -5.22 -19.97 -6.39
CA ASP A 323 -5.88 -20.93 -7.28
C ASP A 323 -7.38 -20.67 -7.46
N LYS A 324 -8.06 -20.29 -6.37
CA LYS A 324 -9.52 -20.10 -6.34
C LYS A 324 -9.96 -18.67 -6.65
N ARG A 325 -9.08 -17.85 -7.24
CA ARG A 325 -9.44 -16.46 -7.59
C ARG A 325 -10.53 -16.44 -8.65
N ARG A 326 -11.76 -16.09 -8.24
CA ARG A 326 -12.78 -15.62 -9.17
C ARG A 326 -12.31 -14.33 -9.83
N ARG A 327 -12.64 -14.17 -11.11
CA ARG A 327 -12.49 -12.86 -11.78
C ARG A 327 -13.36 -11.86 -11.03
N LYS A 328 -12.79 -10.69 -10.76
CA LYS A 328 -13.51 -9.61 -10.08
C LYS A 328 -14.71 -9.23 -10.94
N ILE A 329 -15.90 -9.17 -10.34
CA ILE A 329 -17.08 -8.64 -11.02
C ILE A 329 -16.77 -7.16 -11.28
N LYS A 330 -16.80 -6.77 -12.56
CA LYS A 330 -16.56 -5.39 -12.97
C LYS A 330 -17.89 -4.64 -12.89
N ASN A 331 -17.85 -3.41 -12.40
CA ASN A 331 -18.90 -2.40 -12.58
C ASN A 331 -20.18 -2.62 -11.75
N MET A 332 -20.09 -2.53 -10.42
CA MET A 332 -21.28 -2.31 -9.57
C MET A 332 -21.21 -0.91 -8.93
N PRO A 333 -22.20 -0.03 -9.17
CA PRO A 333 -22.25 1.32 -8.60
C PRO A 333 -22.31 1.32 -7.07
N ALA A 334 -21.89 2.44 -6.47
CA ALA A 334 -21.87 2.67 -5.02
C ALA A 334 -23.19 2.31 -4.33
N GLU A 335 -24.28 2.87 -4.86
CA GLU A 335 -25.61 2.75 -4.27
C GLU A 335 -26.10 1.29 -4.25
N GLN A 336 -25.81 0.54 -5.31
CA GLN A 336 -26.19 -0.87 -5.41
C GLN A 336 -25.44 -1.73 -4.39
N LEU A 337 -24.17 -1.43 -4.13
CA LEU A 337 -23.37 -2.15 -3.13
C LEU A 337 -23.82 -1.85 -1.70
N ARG A 338 -24.18 -0.59 -1.36
CA ARG A 338 -24.77 -0.29 -0.03
C ARG A 338 -26.07 -1.03 0.19
N SER A 339 -26.97 -0.97 -0.80
CA SER A 339 -28.25 -1.66 -0.71
C SER A 339 -28.06 -3.16 -0.58
N ARG A 340 -27.07 -3.73 -1.30
CA ARG A 340 -26.69 -5.13 -1.17
C ARG A 340 -26.18 -5.46 0.25
N TRP A 341 -25.21 -4.71 0.77
CA TRP A 341 -24.68 -4.95 2.11
C TRP A 341 -25.76 -4.80 3.18
N SER A 342 -26.62 -3.79 3.05
CA SER A 342 -27.78 -3.59 3.92
C SER A 342 -28.72 -4.80 3.90
N ALA A 343 -29.00 -5.37 2.72
CA ALA A 343 -29.84 -6.54 2.55
C ALA A 343 -29.21 -7.84 3.07
N GLU A 344 -27.88 -7.96 3.05
CA GLU A 344 -27.16 -9.12 3.59
C GLU A 344 -27.12 -9.15 5.13
N MET A 345 -27.30 -8.00 5.79
CA MET A 345 -27.34 -7.88 7.24
C MET A 345 -28.77 -8.08 7.79
N PRO A 346 -28.96 -8.81 8.90
CA PRO A 346 -30.21 -8.80 9.65
C PRO A 346 -30.43 -7.45 10.35
N GLU A 347 -31.68 -7.19 10.75
CA GLU A 347 -32.05 -5.95 11.44
C GLU A 347 -31.24 -5.70 12.71
N SER A 348 -30.92 -6.75 13.47
CA SER A 348 -30.09 -6.65 14.68
C SER A 348 -28.68 -6.14 14.41
N GLU A 349 -28.07 -6.53 13.28
CA GLU A 349 -26.75 -6.06 12.88
C GLU A 349 -26.81 -4.59 12.42
N ARG A 350 -27.79 -4.24 11.59
CA ARG A 350 -28.03 -2.85 11.15
C ARG A 350 -28.29 -1.93 12.34
N ALA A 351 -29.15 -2.34 13.27
CA ALA A 351 -29.46 -1.57 14.48
C ALA A 351 -28.24 -1.44 15.41
N SER A 352 -27.33 -2.41 15.43
CA SER A 352 -26.08 -2.31 16.20
C SER A 352 -25.13 -1.31 15.55
N LEU A 353 -24.97 -1.36 14.23
CA LEU A 353 -24.16 -0.39 13.49
C LEU A 353 -24.71 1.03 13.61
N ALA A 354 -26.03 1.21 13.56
CA ALA A 354 -26.68 2.52 13.70
C ALA A 354 -26.46 3.18 15.08
N LYS A 355 -26.09 2.41 16.11
CA LYS A 355 -25.72 2.95 17.44
C LYS A 355 -24.29 3.49 17.47
N ILE A 356 -23.47 3.17 16.47
CA ILE A 356 -22.10 3.64 16.34
C ILE A 356 -22.14 5.03 15.70
N GLU A 357 -22.61 6.01 16.46
CA GLU A 357 -22.54 7.41 16.05
C GLU A 357 -21.43 8.13 16.83
N PRO A 358 -20.49 8.79 16.14
CA PRO A 358 -19.50 9.59 16.82
C PRO A 358 -20.18 10.77 17.52
N THR A 359 -19.89 10.95 18.81
CA THR A 359 -20.62 11.86 19.70
C THR A 359 -20.31 13.36 19.45
N LYS A 360 -19.45 13.71 18.48
CA LYS A 360 -19.08 15.10 18.16
C LYS A 360 -18.84 15.31 16.67
N LEU A 361 -19.66 16.16 16.05
CA LEU A 361 -19.37 16.79 14.76
C LEU A 361 -18.98 18.25 15.01
N PRO A 362 -17.90 18.80 14.41
CA PRO A 362 -17.96 20.18 13.94
C PRO A 362 -19.03 20.27 12.83
N PRO A 363 -19.77 21.38 12.75
CA PRO A 363 -20.91 21.51 11.83
C PRO A 363 -20.49 21.27 10.37
N PRO A 364 -21.41 20.77 9.53
CA PRO A 364 -21.13 20.51 8.13
C PRO A 364 -20.65 21.77 7.40
N LEU A 365 -19.70 21.59 6.47
CA LEU A 365 -19.35 22.63 5.50
C LEU A 365 -20.62 23.01 4.70
N PRO A 366 -20.83 24.30 4.39
CA PRO A 366 -22.05 24.76 3.73
C PRO A 366 -22.27 24.02 2.41
N GLU A 367 -23.52 23.64 2.15
CA GLU A 367 -23.95 23.14 0.85
C GLU A 367 -23.51 24.15 -0.21
N THR A 368 -22.64 23.73 -1.13
CA THR A 368 -22.42 24.50 -2.35
C THR A 368 -23.72 24.44 -3.14
N SER A 369 -24.53 25.50 -3.02
CA SER A 369 -25.66 25.73 -3.90
C SER A 369 -25.15 25.68 -5.33
N VAL A 370 -25.67 24.74 -6.11
CA VAL A 370 -25.50 24.70 -7.56
C VAL A 370 -26.23 25.93 -8.10
N GLU A 371 -25.58 27.09 -8.11
CA GLU A 371 -26.03 28.19 -8.94
C GLU A 371 -25.81 27.76 -10.38
N ASN A 372 -26.92 27.54 -11.06
CA ASN A 372 -27.00 27.28 -12.48
C ASN A 372 -26.14 28.30 -13.24
N ALA A 373 -24.99 27.86 -13.74
CA ALA A 373 -24.28 28.56 -14.79
C ALA A 373 -25.17 28.53 -16.03
N GLY A 374 -25.97 29.59 -16.19
CA GLY A 374 -26.73 29.82 -17.41
C GLY A 374 -25.76 29.94 -18.59
N CYS A 375 -25.98 29.11 -19.61
CA CYS A 375 -25.39 29.32 -20.93
C CYS A 375 -25.86 30.67 -21.48
N PRO A 376 -24.96 31.56 -21.95
CA PRO A 376 -25.35 32.63 -22.83
C PRO A 376 -25.68 32.07 -24.22
N ASN A 377 -26.77 32.56 -24.80
CA ASN A 377 -27.18 32.32 -26.19
C ASN A 377 -26.13 32.83 -27.21
#